data_AF-N9LID6-F1
#
_entry.id   AF-N9LID6-F1
#
_cell.length_a   1.000
_cell.length_b   1.000
_cell.length_c   1.000
_cell.angle_alpha   90.00
_cell.angle_beta   90.00
_cell.angle_gamma   90.00
#
_symmetry.space_group_name_H-M   'P 1'
#
loop_
_entity.id
_entity.type
_entity.pdbx_description
1 polymer ?
#
loop_
_entity_poly.entity_id
_entity_poly.type
_entity_poly.pdbx_seq_one_letter_code
_entity_poly.pdbx_strand_id
1 'polypeptide(L)'
;MRDFNLQLLSLFEMQYNVKNYHCVHFVIDAARQLIGQDYSKSFIGLTASLNDSIQTSRQTVIQNKRLKEPRQGCIVLMTSLTGNNHVGLFYCGKVLHLNESGTQYLSLNSMKCFYTRFRYYEPLTDL
;
A
#
# COMPACT_ATOMS: atom_id res chain seq x y z
N MET A 1 13.71 19.59 -5.13
CA MET A 1 12.31 19.88 -4.75
C MET A 1 11.33 19.77 -5.91
N ARG A 2 11.67 20.11 -7.17
CA ARG A 2 10.78 19.93 -8.34
C ARG A 2 10.49 18.44 -8.66
N ASP A 3 11.49 17.59 -8.59
CA ASP A 3 11.35 16.18 -9.03
C ASP A 3 10.43 15.34 -8.12
N PHE A 4 10.43 15.63 -6.82
CA PHE A 4 9.56 14.98 -5.84
C PHE A 4 8.07 15.22 -6.13
N ASN A 5 7.69 16.46 -6.44
CA ASN A 5 6.29 16.78 -6.77
C ASN A 5 5.86 16.09 -8.07
N LEU A 6 6.76 15.96 -9.06
CA LEU A 6 6.46 15.27 -10.31
C LEU A 6 6.23 13.76 -10.09
N GLN A 7 7.04 13.10 -9.27
CA GLN A 7 6.88 11.68 -8.93
C GLN A 7 5.57 11.41 -8.17
N LEU A 8 5.18 12.29 -7.24
CA LEU A 8 3.90 12.12 -6.56
C LEU A 8 2.72 12.35 -7.51
N LEU A 9 2.81 13.35 -8.40
CA LEU A 9 1.77 13.64 -9.38
C LEU A 9 1.53 12.46 -10.33
N SER A 10 2.57 11.80 -10.82
CA SER A 10 2.41 10.61 -11.68
C SER A 10 1.69 9.46 -10.98
N LEU A 11 1.82 9.33 -9.65
CA LEU A 11 1.08 8.32 -8.89
C LEU A 11 -0.43 8.64 -8.82
N PHE A 12 -0.84 9.91 -8.96
CA PHE A 12 -2.26 10.28 -9.01
C PHE A 12 -2.93 10.00 -10.36
N GLU A 13 -2.14 9.77 -11.41
CA GLU A 13 -2.64 9.40 -12.75
C GLU A 13 -2.94 7.89 -12.86
N MET A 14 -2.52 7.10 -11.86
CA MET A 14 -2.69 5.65 -11.84
C MET A 14 -4.17 5.25 -11.70
N GLN A 15 -4.61 4.32 -12.54
CA GLN A 15 -5.99 3.85 -12.56
C GLN A 15 -6.11 2.41 -12.05
N TYR A 16 -7.11 2.20 -11.20
CA TYR A 16 -7.39 0.88 -10.67
C TYR A 16 -7.98 -0.04 -11.74
N ASN A 17 -7.40 -1.24 -11.84
CA ASN A 17 -7.87 -2.34 -12.63
C ASN A 17 -7.77 -3.62 -11.79
N VAL A 18 -8.92 -4.19 -11.45
CA VAL A 18 -9.05 -5.40 -10.62
C VAL A 18 -8.20 -6.59 -11.10
N LYS A 19 -7.94 -6.72 -12.41
CA LYS A 19 -7.16 -7.83 -12.97
C LYS A 19 -5.68 -7.52 -13.10
N ASN A 20 -5.34 -6.29 -13.48
CA ASN A 20 -4.01 -5.96 -13.97
C ASN A 20 -3.24 -4.98 -13.07
N TYR A 21 -3.93 -4.15 -12.27
CA TYR A 21 -3.29 -3.10 -11.50
C TYR A 21 -4.15 -2.65 -10.33
N HIS A 22 -3.79 -3.05 -9.12
CA HIS A 22 -4.56 -2.77 -7.90
C HIS A 22 -3.64 -2.30 -6.77
N CYS A 23 -4.13 -2.27 -5.54
CA CYS A 23 -3.43 -1.70 -4.39
C CYS A 23 -2.03 -2.26 -4.14
N VAL A 24 -1.80 -3.55 -4.37
CA VAL A 24 -0.48 -4.18 -4.19
C VAL A 24 0.51 -3.66 -5.23
N HIS A 25 0.14 -3.73 -6.52
CA HIS A 25 0.93 -3.20 -7.63
C HIS A 25 1.29 -1.74 -7.40
N PHE A 26 0.29 -0.95 -7.03
CA PHE A 26 0.46 0.46 -6.74
C PHE A 26 1.42 0.73 -5.57
N VAL A 27 1.35 -0.03 -4.47
CA VAL A 27 2.27 0.16 -3.34
C VAL A 27 3.72 -0.16 -3.73
N ILE A 28 3.95 -1.19 -4.54
CA ILE A 28 5.28 -1.53 -5.06
C ILE A 28 5.83 -0.38 -5.90
N ASP A 29 5.02 0.13 -6.85
CA ASP A 29 5.46 1.22 -7.73
C ASP A 29 5.63 2.54 -6.99
N ALA A 30 4.75 2.85 -6.03
CA ALA A 30 4.90 4.02 -5.16
C ALA A 30 6.19 3.94 -4.33
N ALA A 31 6.53 2.77 -3.78
CA ALA A 31 7.77 2.59 -3.02
C ALA A 31 9.01 2.76 -3.90
N ARG A 32 8.99 2.21 -5.12
CA ARG A 32 10.07 2.39 -6.10
C ARG A 32 10.27 3.86 -6.47
N GLN A 33 9.18 4.57 -6.75
CA GLN A 33 9.24 5.97 -7.20
C GLN A 33 9.61 6.94 -6.06
N LEU A 34 9.02 6.79 -4.88
CA LEU A 34 9.13 7.78 -3.79
C LEU A 34 10.26 7.51 -2.81
N ILE A 35 10.73 6.26 -2.71
CA ILE A 35 11.68 5.80 -1.69
C ILE A 35 12.87 5.06 -2.34
N GLY A 36 12.77 4.68 -3.62
CA GLY A 36 13.82 3.93 -4.32
C GLY A 36 13.93 2.47 -3.85
N GLN A 37 12.86 1.89 -3.29
CA GLN A 37 12.87 0.53 -2.75
C GLN A 37 11.86 -0.36 -3.47
N ASP A 38 12.24 -1.61 -3.73
CA ASP A 38 11.36 -2.62 -4.31
C ASP A 38 10.69 -3.47 -3.23
N TYR A 39 9.36 -3.37 -3.11
CA TYR A 39 8.58 -4.13 -2.13
C TYR A 39 7.99 -5.42 -2.70
N SER A 40 8.33 -5.83 -3.93
CA SER A 40 7.77 -7.03 -4.57
C SER A 40 7.91 -8.28 -3.69
N LYS A 41 9.02 -8.41 -2.97
CA LYS A 41 9.25 -9.53 -2.03
C LYS A 41 8.25 -9.57 -0.86
N SER A 42 7.74 -8.43 -0.44
CA SER A 42 6.69 -8.34 0.59
C SER A 42 5.34 -8.87 0.12
N PHE A 43 5.17 -9.06 -1.19
CA PHE A 43 3.88 -9.38 -1.80
C PHE A 43 3.94 -10.58 -2.77
N ILE A 44 4.92 -11.47 -2.61
CA ILE A 44 5.03 -12.70 -3.41
C ILE A 44 3.69 -13.48 -3.34
N GLY A 45 3.17 -13.83 -4.52
CA GLY A 45 1.88 -14.53 -4.67
C GLY A 45 0.63 -13.64 -4.69
N LEU A 46 0.78 -12.31 -4.57
CA LEU A 46 -0.34 -11.35 -4.46
C LEU A 46 -0.57 -10.50 -5.70
N THR A 47 0.26 -10.67 -6.74
CA THR A 47 0.22 -9.87 -7.98
C THR A 47 -0.65 -10.49 -9.08
N ALA A 48 -1.18 -11.71 -8.90
CA ALA A 48 -1.85 -12.44 -9.97
C ALA A 48 -3.40 -12.35 -9.97
N SER A 49 -4.05 -12.00 -8.85
CA SER A 49 -5.52 -11.97 -8.73
C SER A 49 -5.97 -11.30 -7.42
N LEU A 50 -6.97 -10.42 -7.47
CA LEU A 50 -7.41 -9.64 -6.29
C LEU A 50 -8.03 -10.51 -5.19
N ASN A 51 -8.80 -11.55 -5.54
CA ASN A 51 -9.40 -12.47 -4.57
C ASN A 51 -8.36 -13.35 -3.85
N ASP A 52 -7.37 -13.84 -4.58
CA ASP A 52 -6.26 -14.61 -3.98
C ASP A 52 -5.32 -13.69 -3.20
N SER A 53 -5.12 -12.46 -3.68
CA SER A 53 -4.27 -11.46 -3.02
C SER A 53 -4.83 -11.01 -1.67
N ILE A 54 -6.16 -11.01 -1.45
CA ILE A 54 -6.76 -10.53 -0.21
C ILE A 54 -6.61 -11.54 0.93
N GLN A 55 -6.82 -12.84 0.67
CA GLN A 55 -6.57 -13.90 1.66
C GLN A 55 -5.07 -14.03 1.95
N THR A 56 -4.27 -13.96 0.90
CA THR A 56 -2.82 -14.17 0.98
C THR A 56 -2.11 -12.90 1.49
N SER A 57 -2.69 -11.70 1.38
CA SER A 57 -2.12 -10.46 1.97
C SER A 57 -1.95 -10.55 3.47
N ARG A 58 -2.83 -11.25 4.18
CA ARG A 58 -2.62 -11.51 5.61
C ARG A 58 -1.43 -12.44 5.82
N GLN A 59 -1.26 -13.49 5.01
CA GLN A 59 -0.20 -14.49 5.20
C GLN A 59 1.18 -14.02 4.73
N THR A 60 1.29 -13.31 3.60
CA THR A 60 2.60 -12.82 3.11
C THR A 60 3.08 -11.62 3.92
N VAL A 61 2.19 -10.67 4.27
CA VAL A 61 2.55 -9.55 5.16
C VAL A 61 2.86 -10.03 6.59
N ILE A 62 2.46 -11.25 6.98
CA ILE A 62 2.91 -11.85 8.25
C ILE A 62 4.42 -12.15 8.25
N GLN A 63 5.06 -12.38 7.10
CA GLN A 63 6.53 -12.53 7.05
C GLN A 63 7.24 -11.21 7.33
N ASN A 64 6.60 -10.09 7.01
CA ASN A 64 7.10 -8.77 7.34
C ASN A 64 7.05 -8.54 8.86
N LYS A 65 8.08 -7.86 9.38
CA LYS A 65 8.13 -7.52 10.80
C LYS A 65 7.05 -6.50 11.13
N ARG A 66 6.13 -6.86 12.04
CA ARG A 66 5.05 -5.97 12.50
C ARG A 66 5.62 -4.82 13.35
N LEU A 67 5.17 -3.62 13.05
CA LEU A 67 5.48 -2.39 13.78
C LEU A 67 4.35 -2.03 14.76
N LYS A 68 4.71 -1.39 15.88
CA LYS A 68 3.75 -0.84 16.86
C LYS A 68 3.10 0.44 16.36
N GLU A 69 3.85 1.25 15.63
CA GLU A 69 3.46 2.57 15.13
C GLU A 69 3.89 2.72 13.67
N PRO A 70 3.19 3.55 12.87
CA PRO A 70 3.55 3.76 11.47
C PRO A 70 4.90 4.47 11.37
N ARG A 71 5.68 4.10 10.36
CA ARG A 71 6.97 4.72 10.03
C ARG A 71 7.04 4.99 8.54
N GLN A 72 7.83 5.99 8.15
CA GLN A 72 8.06 6.31 6.73
C GLN A 72 8.41 5.04 5.95
N GLY A 73 7.70 4.79 4.85
CA GLY A 73 7.88 3.63 3.97
C GLY A 73 7.25 2.33 4.47
N CYS A 74 6.62 2.28 5.64
CA CYS A 74 6.00 1.04 6.08
C CYS A 74 4.74 0.70 5.25
N ILE A 75 4.49 -0.60 5.10
CA ILE A 75 3.25 -1.10 4.51
C ILE A 75 2.14 -0.98 5.57
N VAL A 76 1.03 -0.36 5.18
CA VAL A 76 -0.19 -0.24 5.99
C VAL A 76 -1.22 -1.24 5.48
N LEU A 77 -1.44 -2.29 6.26
CA LEU A 77 -2.54 -3.24 6.04
C LEU A 77 -3.79 -2.70 6.73
N MET A 78 -4.80 -2.44 5.93
CA MET A 78 -6.07 -1.88 6.35
C MET A 78 -7.18 -2.93 6.20
N THR A 79 -8.17 -2.90 7.10
CA THR A 79 -9.36 -3.74 6.97
C THR A 79 -10.58 -2.83 6.91
N SER A 80 -11.35 -2.94 5.83
CA SER A 80 -12.57 -2.15 5.60
C SER A 80 -13.68 -2.54 6.58
N LEU A 81 -14.76 -1.76 6.60
CA LEU A 81 -15.97 -2.06 7.38
C LEU A 81 -16.61 -3.41 7.00
N THR A 82 -16.47 -3.85 5.75
CA THR A 82 -16.98 -5.15 5.26
C THR A 82 -16.00 -6.31 5.48
N GLY A 83 -14.85 -6.06 6.10
CA GLY A 83 -13.85 -7.09 6.41
C GLY A 83 -12.82 -7.35 5.29
N ASN A 84 -12.96 -6.72 4.13
CA ASN A 84 -11.98 -6.81 3.03
C ASN A 84 -10.66 -6.15 3.42
N ASN A 85 -9.53 -6.78 3.09
CA ASN A 85 -8.21 -6.21 3.33
C ASN A 85 -7.79 -5.27 2.19
N HIS A 86 -7.04 -4.24 2.53
CA HIS A 86 -6.44 -3.28 1.60
C HIS A 86 -5.02 -2.95 2.02
N VAL A 87 -4.18 -2.48 1.10
CA VAL A 87 -2.81 -2.07 1.42
C VAL A 87 -2.52 -0.66 0.93
N GLY A 88 -1.63 0.02 1.63
CA GLY A 88 -1.14 1.36 1.30
C GLY A 88 0.28 1.56 1.78
N LEU A 89 0.93 2.60 1.26
CA LEU A 89 2.26 3.04 1.64
C LEU A 89 2.14 4.19 2.64
N PHE A 90 2.76 4.07 3.83
CA PHE A 90 2.84 5.22 4.73
C PHE A 90 3.97 6.16 4.30
N TYR A 91 3.61 7.37 3.87
CA TYR A 91 4.54 8.34 3.31
C TYR A 91 4.19 9.76 3.78
N CYS A 92 5.17 10.46 4.36
CA CYS A 92 5.05 11.83 4.88
C CYS A 92 3.81 12.03 5.77
N GLY A 93 3.59 11.12 6.73
CA GLY A 93 2.51 11.22 7.72
C GLY A 93 1.12 10.83 7.22
N LYS A 94 1.01 10.37 5.97
CA LYS A 94 -0.26 9.98 5.34
C LYS A 94 -0.11 8.60 4.68
N VAL A 95 -1.24 7.99 4.32
CA VAL A 95 -1.30 6.73 3.59
C VAL A 95 -1.59 7.04 2.13
N LEU A 96 -0.68 6.62 1.24
CA LEU A 96 -0.88 6.63 -0.20
C LEU A 96 -1.36 5.24 -0.64
N HIS A 97 -2.53 5.16 -1.27
CA HIS A 97 -3.10 3.90 -1.74
C HIS A 97 -3.99 4.12 -2.96
N LEU A 98 -4.24 3.04 -3.69
CA LEU A 98 -5.12 3.02 -4.86
C LEU A 98 -6.36 2.19 -4.55
N ASN A 99 -7.54 2.70 -4.87
CA ASN A 99 -8.80 1.96 -4.88
C ASN A 99 -9.58 2.25 -6.17
N GLU A 100 -10.80 1.73 -6.27
CA GLU A 100 -11.68 1.90 -7.43
C GLU A 100 -11.95 3.36 -7.80
N SER A 101 -11.90 4.28 -6.83
CA SER A 101 -12.06 5.72 -7.04
C SER A 101 -10.76 6.44 -7.45
N GLY A 102 -9.65 5.72 -7.58
CA GLY A 102 -8.33 6.25 -7.92
C GLY A 102 -7.38 6.37 -6.73
N THR A 103 -6.26 7.06 -6.96
CA THR A 103 -5.22 7.25 -5.93
C THR A 103 -5.68 8.22 -4.85
N GLN A 104 -5.47 7.83 -3.60
CA GLN A 104 -5.82 8.62 -2.42
C GLN A 104 -4.59 8.80 -1.53
N TYR A 105 -4.45 10.00 -0.96
CA TYR A 105 -3.36 10.36 -0.07
C TYR A 105 -3.89 11.02 1.21
N LEU A 106 -4.24 10.19 2.19
CA LEU A 106 -5.06 10.59 3.33
C LEU A 106 -4.36 10.33 4.66
N SER A 107 -4.65 11.17 5.66
CA SER A 107 -4.18 10.92 7.02
C SER A 107 -4.83 9.65 7.59
N LEU A 108 -4.15 8.98 8.55
CA LEU A 108 -4.75 7.84 9.26
C LEU A 108 -6.08 8.21 9.94
N ASN A 109 -6.21 9.45 10.42
CA ASN A 109 -7.45 9.88 11.06
C ASN A 109 -8.62 9.97 10.06
N SER A 110 -8.38 10.53 8.88
CA SER A 110 -9.36 10.59 7.79
C SER A 110 -9.77 9.18 7.32
N MET A 111 -8.82 8.24 7.32
CA MET A 111 -9.04 6.86 6.88
C MET A 111 -9.92 6.04 7.83
N LYS A 112 -10.06 6.44 9.11
CA LYS A 112 -10.90 5.73 10.10
C LYS A 112 -12.39 5.71 9.73
N CYS A 113 -12.85 6.60 8.85
CA CYS A 113 -14.21 6.57 8.32
C CYS A 113 -14.47 5.37 7.40
N PHE A 114 -13.43 4.80 6.80
CA PHE A 114 -13.53 3.75 5.78
C PHE A 114 -12.96 2.40 6.26
N TYR A 115 -12.05 2.42 7.22
CA TYR A 115 -11.32 1.26 7.70
C TYR A 115 -11.38 1.13 9.23
N THR A 116 -11.61 -0.09 9.70
CA THR A 116 -11.78 -0.42 11.12
C THR A 116 -10.47 -0.78 11.80
N ARG A 117 -9.46 -1.24 11.03
CA ARG A 117 -8.20 -1.72 11.56
C ARG A 117 -7.03 -1.32 10.68
N PHE A 118 -5.95 -0.92 11.33
CA PHE A 118 -4.66 -0.59 10.73
C PHE A 118 -3.56 -1.44 11.36
N ARG A 119 -2.71 -2.03 10.53
CA ARG A 119 -1.50 -2.76 10.96
C ARG A 119 -0.33 -2.31 10.10
N TYR A 120 0.82 -2.16 10.71
CA TYR A 120 2.00 -1.58 10.09
C TYR A 120 3.10 -2.63 10.01
N TYR A 121 3.82 -2.68 8.89
CA TYR A 121 4.81 -3.71 8.62
C TYR A 121 6.04 -3.11 7.93
N GLU A 122 7.23 -3.55 8.35
CA GLU A 122 8.48 -3.24 7.64
C GLU A 122 8.50 -3.98 6.30
N PRO A 123 8.80 -3.33 5.17
CA PRO A 123 8.91 -4.02 3.89
C PRO A 123 10.12 -4.96 3.88
N LEU A 124 9.97 -6.11 3.22
CA LEU A 124 11.09 -6.91 2.74
C LEU A 124 11.66 -6.22 1.50
N THR A 125 12.94 -5.86 1.57
CA THR A 125 13.66 -5.17 0.49
C THR A 125 14.91 -5.96 0.13
N ASP A 126 15.34 -5.83 -1.12
CA ASP A 126 16.66 -6.27 -1.54
C ASP A 126 17.67 -5.22 -1.09
N LEU A 127 18.40 -5.54 -0.01
CA LEU A 127 19.59 -4.80 0.41
C LEU A 127 20.75 -5.09 -0.54
#